data_AF-A0A951BYC9-F1
#
_entry.id   AF-A0A951BYC9-F1
#
_cell.length_a   1.000
_cell.length_b   1.000
_cell.length_c   1.000
_cell.angle_alpha   90.00
_cell.angle_beta   90.00
_cell.angle_gamma   90.00
#
_symmetry.space_group_name_H-M   'P 1'
#
loop_
_entity.id
_entity.type
_entity.pdbx_description
1 polymer ?
#
loop_
_entity_poly.entity_id
_entity_poly.type
_entity_poly.pdbx_seq_one_letter_code
_entity_poly.pdbx_strand_id
1 'polypeptide(L)'
;MSWPIDETHEAAARSWVASANVPGCDFPIQNLPFGVFEAGGHGPRIGVAIGDSVFDPHAVAPELLDQLGPDLVGALRQQQLNQLMSIPRPQRTALRRRIFELL
;
A
#
# COMPACT_ATOMS: atom_id res chain seq x y z
N MET A 1 -21.85 -2.96 10.70
CA MET A 1 -20.43 -2.61 10.47
C MET A 1 -20.40 -1.43 9.51
N SER A 2 -20.20 -0.19 9.96
CA SER A 2 -19.92 0.90 9.03
C SER A 2 -18.45 0.81 8.62
N TRP A 3 -18.18 0.97 7.33
CA TRP A 3 -16.82 1.22 6.86
C TRP A 3 -16.58 2.72 7.05
N PRO A 4 -15.68 3.14 7.95
CA PRO A 4 -15.37 4.55 8.07
C PRO A 4 -14.73 4.99 6.76
N ILE A 5 -15.41 5.91 6.07
CA ILE A 5 -14.85 6.66 4.96
C ILE A 5 -13.94 7.70 5.59
N ASP A 6 -12.69 7.75 5.12
CA ASP A 6 -11.67 8.68 5.58
C ASP A 6 -11.02 9.39 4.39
N GLU A 7 -10.00 10.20 4.65
CA GLU A 7 -9.31 11.01 3.65
C GLU A 7 -8.76 10.18 2.46
N THR A 8 -8.46 8.91 2.68
CA THR A 8 -7.92 8.01 1.65
C THR A 8 -8.96 7.57 0.61
N HIS A 9 -10.21 7.99 0.77
CA HIS A 9 -11.32 7.70 -0.13
C HIS A 9 -11.84 8.97 -0.84
N GLU A 10 -11.18 10.12 -0.65
CA GLU A 10 -11.60 11.35 -1.32
C GLU A 10 -11.48 11.24 -2.84
N ALA A 11 -12.59 11.48 -3.54
CA ALA A 11 -12.66 11.37 -5.01
C ALA A 11 -11.75 12.38 -5.72
N ALA A 12 -11.41 13.50 -5.08
CA ALA A 12 -10.52 14.52 -5.62
C ALA A 12 -9.04 14.24 -5.35
N ALA A 13 -8.70 13.27 -4.49
CA ALA A 13 -7.31 12.93 -4.20
C ALA A 13 -6.59 12.42 -5.45
N ARG A 14 -5.32 12.82 -5.59
CA ARG A 14 -4.47 12.49 -6.73
C ARG A 14 -3.11 12.03 -6.27
N SER A 15 -2.54 11.10 -7.02
CA SER A 15 -1.17 10.63 -6.82
C SER A 15 -0.19 11.40 -7.69
N TRP A 16 1.07 11.50 -7.28
CA TRP A 16 2.15 11.93 -8.18
C TRP A 16 2.44 10.89 -9.28
N VAL A 17 1.96 9.65 -9.12
CA VAL A 17 1.93 8.63 -10.19
C VAL A 17 0.86 9.01 -11.22
N ALA A 18 1.29 9.54 -12.37
CA ALA A 18 0.39 10.10 -13.37
C ALA A 18 -0.65 9.09 -13.90
N SER A 19 -0.26 7.83 -14.11
CA SER A 19 -1.12 6.75 -14.61
C SER A 19 -2.28 6.42 -13.67
N ALA A 20 -2.15 6.68 -12.36
CA ALA A 20 -3.21 6.48 -11.37
C ALA A 20 -4.33 7.54 -11.45
N ASN A 21 -4.11 8.65 -12.16
CA ASN A 21 -5.07 9.76 -12.28
C ASN A 21 -5.91 9.70 -13.57
N VAL A 22 -5.74 8.66 -14.39
CA VAL A 22 -6.45 8.50 -15.66
C VAL A 22 -7.90 8.04 -15.41
N PRO A 23 -8.90 8.58 -16.13
CA PRO A 23 -10.28 8.11 -16.03
C PRO A 23 -10.39 6.61 -16.32
N GLY A 24 -11.10 5.88 -15.44
CA GLY A 24 -11.28 4.42 -15.59
C GLY A 24 -10.07 3.58 -15.20
N CYS A 25 -9.04 4.16 -14.55
CA CYS A 25 -7.96 3.38 -13.96
C CYS A 25 -8.50 2.45 -12.87
N ASP A 26 -8.11 1.17 -12.91
CA ASP A 26 -8.49 0.18 -11.88
C ASP A 26 -7.73 0.39 -10.55
N PHE A 27 -6.56 1.03 -10.61
CA PHE A 27 -5.66 1.24 -9.47
C PHE A 27 -5.42 2.72 -9.16
N PRO A 28 -6.47 3.53 -8.92
CA PRO A 28 -6.28 4.91 -8.50
C PRO A 28 -5.79 4.95 -7.04
N ILE A 29 -5.39 6.13 -6.57
CA ILE A 29 -4.88 6.33 -5.20
C ILE A 29 -5.91 5.94 -4.11
N GLN A 30 -7.20 5.88 -4.44
CA GLN A 30 -8.26 5.44 -3.55
C GLN A 30 -8.38 3.91 -3.45
N ASN A 31 -7.75 3.13 -4.33
CA ASN A 31 -7.85 1.66 -4.29
C ASN A 31 -6.75 1.08 -3.40
N LEU A 32 -5.48 1.26 -3.77
CA LEU A 32 -4.29 0.74 -3.06
C LEU A 32 -4.43 -0.75 -2.63
N PRO A 33 -4.70 -1.68 -3.56
CA PRO A 33 -4.81 -3.10 -3.22
C PRO A 33 -3.42 -3.70 -3.01
N PHE A 34 -3.32 -4.59 -2.01
CA PHE A 34 -2.11 -5.37 -1.75
C PHE A 34 -2.07 -6.63 -2.62
N GLY A 35 -0.90 -6.92 -3.17
CA GLY A 35 -0.62 -8.12 -3.94
C GLY A 35 0.78 -8.67 -3.63
N VAL A 36 1.07 -9.86 -4.15
CA VAL A 36 2.44 -10.40 -4.19
C VAL A 36 2.92 -10.33 -5.63
N PHE A 37 4.11 -9.78 -5.84
CA PHE A 37 4.74 -9.66 -7.15
C PHE A 37 6.19 -10.14 -7.11
N GLU A 38 6.77 -10.37 -8.27
CA GLU A 38 8.20 -10.66 -8.41
C GLU A 38 8.79 -9.76 -9.51
N ALA A 39 9.91 -9.12 -9.21
CA ALA A 39 10.65 -8.28 -10.16
C ALA A 39 12.16 -8.34 -9.86
N GLY A 40 12.99 -8.21 -10.89
CA GLY A 40 14.44 -8.04 -10.73
C GLY A 40 15.18 -9.22 -10.08
N GLY A 41 14.60 -10.43 -10.07
CA GLY A 41 15.21 -11.60 -9.43
C GLY A 41 15.23 -11.53 -7.90
N HIS A 42 14.41 -10.67 -7.31
CA HIS A 42 14.37 -10.42 -5.87
C HIS A 42 13.44 -11.36 -5.08
N GLY A 43 12.87 -12.37 -5.75
CA GLY A 43 11.85 -13.28 -5.23
C GLY A 43 10.49 -12.60 -4.98
N PRO A 44 9.49 -13.36 -4.50
CA PRO A 44 8.15 -12.85 -4.24
C PRO A 44 8.13 -11.81 -3.10
N ARG A 45 7.45 -10.68 -3.31
CA ARG A 45 7.34 -9.57 -2.35
C ARG A 45 5.93 -9.01 -2.30
N ILE A 46 5.56 -8.48 -1.14
CA ILE A 46 4.30 -7.72 -1.01
C ILE A 46 4.48 -6.36 -1.67
N GLY A 47 3.52 -5.98 -2.51
CA GLY A 47 3.46 -4.67 -3.16
C GLY A 47 2.05 -4.11 -3.17
N VAL A 48 1.93 -2.84 -3.55
CA VAL A 48 0.64 -2.15 -3.70
C VAL A 48 0.50 -1.63 -5.11
N ALA A 49 -0.58 -2.00 -5.80
CA ALA A 49 -0.81 -1.52 -7.16
C ALA A 49 -1.21 -0.03 -7.15
N ILE A 50 -0.61 0.75 -8.05
CA ILE A 50 -0.89 2.17 -8.24
C ILE A 50 -0.68 2.55 -9.72
N GLY A 51 -1.75 2.92 -10.41
CA GLY A 51 -1.73 3.15 -11.85
C GLY A 51 -1.27 1.90 -12.61
N ASP A 52 -0.21 2.05 -13.41
CA ASP A 52 0.48 0.99 -14.14
C ASP A 52 1.74 0.46 -13.41
N SER A 53 1.92 0.87 -12.15
CA SER A 53 3.11 0.61 -11.34
C SER A 53 2.77 -0.15 -10.06
N VAL A 54 3.81 -0.67 -9.41
CA VAL A 54 3.70 -1.30 -8.09
C VAL A 54 4.61 -0.56 -7.12
N PHE A 55 4.01 -0.08 -6.02
CA PHE A 55 4.76 0.42 -4.88
C PHE A 55 5.33 -0.77 -4.10
N ASP A 56 6.67 -0.86 -4.03
CA ASP A 56 7.41 -1.88 -3.27
C ASP A 56 7.85 -1.32 -1.90
N PRO A 57 7.23 -1.73 -0.78
CA PRO A 57 7.63 -1.32 0.56
C PRO A 57 9.09 -1.70 0.91
N HIS A 58 9.69 -2.69 0.25
CA HIS A 58 11.10 -3.03 0.47
C HIS A 58 12.06 -2.01 -0.15
N ALA A 59 11.64 -1.28 -1.18
CA ALA A 59 12.44 -0.27 -1.85
C ALA A 59 12.37 1.11 -1.17
N VAL A 60 11.49 1.25 -0.18
CA VAL A 60 11.29 2.49 0.58
C VAL A 60 12.33 2.59 1.70
N ALA A 61 12.85 3.79 1.92
CA ALA A 61 13.74 4.09 3.05
C ALA A 61 13.05 3.70 4.37
N PRO A 62 13.70 2.92 5.27
CA PRO A 62 13.09 2.43 6.50
C PRO A 62 12.41 3.51 7.35
N GLU A 63 13.02 4.70 7.39
CA GLU A 63 12.58 5.86 8.16
C GLU A 63 11.18 6.34 7.76
N LEU A 64 10.76 6.07 6.52
CA LEU A 64 9.43 6.41 6.03
C LEU A 64 8.36 5.45 6.56
N LEU A 65 8.73 4.28 7.10
CA LEU A 65 7.82 3.27 7.62
C LEU A 65 7.95 3.07 9.14
N ASP A 66 8.91 3.71 9.81
CA ASP A 66 9.17 3.54 11.25
C ASP A 66 7.93 3.76 12.13
N GLN A 67 7.05 4.69 11.75
CA GLN A 67 5.81 4.99 12.46
C GLN A 67 4.79 3.83 12.48
N LEU A 68 4.98 2.80 11.65
CA LEU A 68 4.05 1.66 11.53
C LEU A 68 4.32 0.55 12.56
N GLY A 69 5.46 0.61 13.25
CA GLY A 69 5.88 -0.38 14.23
C GLY A 69 6.48 -1.66 13.62
N PRO A 70 7.27 -2.41 14.40
CA PRO A 70 8.11 -3.49 13.90
C PRO A 70 7.31 -4.68 13.35
N ASP A 71 6.17 -5.02 13.95
CA ASP A 71 5.35 -6.16 13.51
C ASP A 71 4.78 -5.94 12.10
N LEU A 72 4.33 -4.73 11.81
CA LEU A 72 3.76 -4.37 10.52
C LEU A 72 4.85 -4.27 9.45
N VAL A 73 6.00 -3.67 9.79
CA VAL A 73 7.18 -3.64 8.90
C VAL A 73 7.68 -5.07 8.61
N GLY A 74 7.71 -5.95 9.62
CA GLY A 74 8.05 -7.36 9.45
C GLY A 74 7.05 -8.12 8.57
N ALA A 75 5.76 -7.82 8.70
CA ALA A 75 4.71 -8.40 7.87
C ALA A 75 4.81 -7.97 6.40
N LEU A 76 5.16 -6.71 6.12
CA LEU A 76 5.41 -6.21 4.76
C LEU A 76 6.59 -6.89 4.08
N ARG A 77 7.52 -7.44 4.87
CA ARG A 77 8.72 -8.13 4.37
C ARG A 77 8.51 -9.62 4.06
N GLN A 78 7.29 -10.12 4.22
CA GLN A 78 6.95 -11.51 3.93
C GLN A 78 6.71 -11.74 2.43
N GLN A 79 6.78 -13.01 2.02
CA GLN A 79 6.50 -13.44 0.64
C GLN A 79 5.01 -13.71 0.39
N GLN A 80 4.18 -13.65 1.43
CA GLN A 80 2.75 -13.97 1.38
C GLN A 80 1.96 -12.98 2.23
N LEU A 81 0.72 -12.67 1.83
CA LEU A 81 -0.12 -11.70 2.50
C LEU A 81 -0.65 -12.16 3.87
N ASN A 82 -0.55 -13.45 4.21
CA ASN A 82 -1.20 -14.04 5.39
C ASN A 82 -0.88 -13.29 6.68
N GLN A 83 0.41 -13.01 6.93
CA GLN A 83 0.82 -12.30 8.14
C GLN A 83 0.30 -10.86 8.13
N LEU A 84 0.41 -10.15 7.01
CA LEU A 84 -0.17 -8.82 6.86
C LEU A 84 -1.68 -8.81 7.10
N MET A 85 -2.42 -9.81 6.61
CA MET A 85 -3.87 -9.92 6.79
C MET A 85 -4.26 -10.30 8.22
N SER A 86 -3.35 -10.90 9.00
CA SER A 86 -3.55 -11.19 10.42
C SER A 86 -3.40 -9.95 11.32
N ILE A 87 -2.79 -8.87 10.79
CA ILE A 87 -2.62 -7.61 11.52
C ILE A 87 -3.99 -6.95 11.80
N PRO A 88 -4.24 -6.51 13.05
CA PRO A 88 -5.42 -5.75 13.43
C PRO A 88 -5.75 -4.60 12.48
N ARG A 89 -7.06 -4.42 12.23
CA ARG A 89 -7.57 -3.37 11.32
C ARG A 89 -6.99 -1.97 11.59
N PRO A 90 -6.86 -1.46 12.83
CA PRO A 90 -6.31 -0.13 13.07
C PRO A 90 -4.90 0.05 12.51
N GLN A 91 -4.04 -0.96 12.65
CA GLN A 91 -2.67 -0.94 12.11
C GLN A 91 -2.68 -1.01 10.58
N ARG A 92 -3.54 -1.82 9.97
CA ARG A 92 -3.71 -1.83 8.50
C ARG A 92 -4.28 -0.52 7.95
N THR A 93 -5.14 0.16 8.70
CA THR A 93 -5.60 1.51 8.36
C THR A 93 -4.46 2.52 8.42
N ALA A 94 -3.60 2.46 9.45
CA ALA A 94 -2.41 3.30 9.53
C ALA A 94 -1.43 3.05 8.36
N LEU A 95 -1.23 1.78 7.97
CA LEU A 95 -0.46 1.41 6.78
C LEU A 95 -1.01 2.05 5.52
N ARG A 96 -2.32 1.92 5.29
CA ARG A 96 -2.98 2.51 4.11
C ARG A 96 -2.79 4.02 4.05
N ARG A 97 -3.01 4.72 5.17
CA ARG A 97 -2.81 6.18 5.26
C ARG A 97 -1.38 6.55 4.96
N ARG A 98 -0.41 5.79 5.50
CA ARG A 98 0.99 6.05 5.22
C ARG A 98 1.35 5.87 3.75
N ILE A 99 0.89 4.79 3.11
CA ILE A 99 1.12 4.59 1.68
C ILE A 99 0.44 5.68 0.86
N PHE A 100 -0.78 6.08 1.24
CA PHE A 100 -1.51 7.18 0.61
C PHE A 100 -0.77 8.52 0.71
N GLU A 101 -0.15 8.84 1.84
CA GLU A 101 0.68 10.05 2.01
C GLU A 101 1.95 10.04 1.15
N LEU A 102 2.48 8.85 0.85
CA LEU A 102 3.71 8.67 0.08
C LEU A 102 3.46 8.68 -1.43
N LEU A 103 2.21 8.54 -1.88
CA LEU A 103 1.78 8.41 -3.28
C LEU A 103 1.04 9.65 -3.75
#